data_AF-A0A1Y3BDS6-F1
#
_entry.id   AF-A0A1Y3BDS6-F1
#
_cell.length_a   1.000
_cell.length_b   1.000
_cell.length_c   1.000
_cell.angle_alpha   90.00
_cell.angle_beta   90.00
_cell.angle_gamma   90.00
#
_symmetry.space_group_name_H-M   'P 1'
#
loop_
_entity.id
_entity.type
_entity.pdbx_description
1 polymer ?
#
loop_
_entity_poly.entity_id
_entity_poly.type
_entity_poly.pdbx_seq_one_letter_code
_entity_poly.pdbx_strand_id
1 'polypeptide(L)'
;MITEHLTIDDGSSISDKLELEPTGPISSNISAKISTQSSISITPHIQLKVLMRTTSIGLDDPLRKILWLGLSLRNNAVNADDFDTQFDMLAVNKLPEFVDPIATRFFYLNSKSRKHVATILWNLSQCMYMTFAPLLYPLVSLFLHFHPPVDVYRCIVALLMSRELRFIGINRKDRTCDALSLIRLANKFGIAKLSKIGSNGVKKLQDSDAAFADWIQCKCFVYKI
;
A
#
# COMPACT_ATOMS: atom_id res chain seq x y z
N MET A 1 -40.37 47.23 -40.29
CA MET A 1 -40.18 48.24 -39.22
C MET A 1 -39.28 47.58 -38.18
N ILE A 2 -37.98 47.86 -38.17
CA ILE A 2 -37.33 48.91 -37.32
C ILE A 2 -37.34 48.38 -35.86
N THR A 3 -36.24 48.03 -35.15
CA THR A 3 -34.79 48.25 -35.32
C THR A 3 -34.02 47.29 -34.38
N GLU A 4 -32.76 47.03 -34.72
CA GLU A 4 -31.68 46.41 -33.95
C GLU A 4 -31.21 47.24 -32.72
N HIS A 5 -30.54 46.57 -31.76
CA HIS A 5 -29.28 46.99 -31.11
C HIS A 5 -28.76 45.79 -30.26
N LEU A 6 -27.68 45.06 -30.63
CA LEU A 6 -26.25 45.24 -30.23
C LEU A 6 -26.06 45.22 -28.70
N THR A 7 -25.18 44.48 -28.01
CA THR A 7 -23.91 43.77 -28.31
C THR A 7 -23.41 43.03 -27.05
N ILE A 8 -22.74 41.88 -27.24
CA ILE A 8 -21.50 41.35 -26.60
C ILE A 8 -21.37 41.34 -25.06
N ASP A 9 -21.14 40.15 -24.45
CA ASP A 9 -20.04 39.95 -23.49
C ASP A 9 -19.60 38.48 -23.36
N ASP A 10 -18.32 38.33 -23.02
CA ASP A 10 -17.42 37.19 -23.06
C ASP A 10 -17.68 36.07 -22.04
N GLY A 11 -17.05 34.92 -22.32
CA GLY A 11 -17.19 33.68 -21.57
C GLY A 11 -16.65 33.67 -20.13
N SER A 12 -17.11 32.68 -19.37
CA SER A 12 -16.42 32.21 -18.17
C SER A 12 -16.88 30.79 -17.83
N SER A 13 -15.93 29.86 -17.91
CA SER A 13 -15.99 28.53 -17.34
C SER A 13 -16.01 28.59 -15.81
N ILE A 14 -16.99 27.96 -15.17
CA ILE A 14 -16.89 27.57 -13.75
C ILE A 14 -17.57 26.20 -13.64
N SER A 15 -16.85 25.13 -13.94
CA SER A 15 -16.20 24.27 -12.94
C SER A 15 -17.23 23.59 -12.03
N ASP A 16 -17.58 22.36 -12.41
CA ASP A 16 -18.07 21.34 -11.49
C ASP A 16 -17.19 21.34 -10.25
N LYS A 17 -17.75 21.85 -9.13
CA LYS A 17 -17.13 21.72 -7.83
C LYS A 17 -17.19 20.25 -7.43
N LEU A 18 -16.09 19.54 -7.66
CA LEU A 18 -15.69 18.43 -6.81
C LEU A 18 -15.63 18.96 -5.38
N GLU A 19 -16.67 18.70 -4.59
CA GLU A 19 -16.65 18.88 -3.13
C GLU A 19 -15.63 17.90 -2.54
N LEU A 20 -14.38 18.37 -2.50
CA LEU A 20 -13.31 17.83 -1.68
C LEU A 20 -13.35 18.55 -0.33
N GLU A 21 -13.16 17.74 0.72
CA GLU A 21 -13.04 18.05 2.14
C GLU A 21 -14.33 17.91 2.98
N PRO A 22 -14.44 16.85 3.83
CA PRO A 22 -15.36 16.88 4.95
C PRO A 22 -14.80 17.83 6.01
N THR A 23 -15.30 19.06 6.01
CA THR A 23 -15.04 20.07 7.04
C THR A 23 -15.92 19.78 8.28
N GLY A 24 -15.44 18.95 9.20
CA GLY A 24 -16.13 18.72 10.48
C GLY A 24 -15.39 17.80 11.47
N PRO A 25 -15.77 17.81 12.77
CA PRO A 25 -15.07 17.16 13.89
C PRO A 25 -15.32 15.63 13.95
N ILE A 26 -15.36 14.98 12.79
CA ILE A 26 -15.70 13.56 12.64
C ILE A 26 -14.50 12.68 13.05
N SER A 27 -13.27 13.16 12.82
CA SER A 27 -12.03 12.42 13.10
C SER A 27 -11.83 12.12 14.60
N SER A 28 -12.03 13.10 15.49
CA SER A 28 -11.79 12.93 16.93
C SER A 28 -12.77 11.93 17.58
N ASN A 29 -14.04 11.94 17.15
CA ASN A 29 -15.07 11.04 17.66
C ASN A 29 -14.91 9.59 17.21
N ILE A 30 -14.33 9.35 16.02
CA ILE A 30 -14.08 7.99 15.53
C ILE A 30 -12.81 7.43 16.17
N SER A 31 -11.75 8.24 16.31
CA SER A 31 -10.52 7.82 16.98
C SER A 31 -10.79 7.35 18.41
N ALA A 32 -11.62 8.07 19.17
CA ALA A 32 -12.02 7.69 20.53
C ALA A 32 -12.82 6.38 20.61
N LYS A 33 -13.47 5.96 19.52
CA LYS A 33 -14.26 4.71 19.45
C LYS A 33 -13.44 3.49 19.03
N ILE A 34 -12.30 3.69 18.39
CA ILE A 34 -11.42 2.60 17.96
C ILE A 34 -10.41 2.32 19.06
N SER A 35 -10.79 1.40 19.94
CA SER A 35 -9.91 0.95 21.04
C SER A 35 -9.54 -0.53 20.90
N THR A 36 -10.12 -1.25 19.94
CA THR A 36 -9.96 -2.71 19.79
C THR A 36 -10.07 -3.16 18.33
N GLN A 37 -9.54 -4.34 17.99
CA GLN A 37 -9.67 -4.90 16.64
C GLN A 37 -11.13 -5.17 16.23
N SER A 38 -11.97 -5.59 17.18
CA SER A 38 -13.40 -5.84 16.93
C SER A 38 -14.13 -4.57 16.51
N SER A 39 -13.79 -3.42 17.10
CA SER A 39 -14.34 -2.13 16.68
C SER A 39 -14.02 -1.78 15.22
N ILE A 40 -12.86 -2.19 14.70
CA ILE A 40 -12.45 -1.93 13.31
C ILE A 40 -13.27 -2.78 12.33
N SER A 41 -13.52 -4.05 12.67
CA SER A 41 -14.30 -4.95 11.81
C SER A 41 -15.70 -4.39 11.54
N ILE A 42 -16.35 -3.88 12.60
CA ILE A 42 -17.73 -3.37 12.59
C ILE A 42 -17.82 -1.96 11.97
N THR A 43 -16.75 -1.15 12.08
CA THR A 43 -16.78 0.25 11.61
C THR A 43 -16.89 0.33 10.09
N PRO A 44 -17.89 1.02 9.50
CA PRO A 44 -18.05 1.14 8.05
C PRO A 44 -16.77 1.57 7.31
N HIS A 45 -16.50 0.98 6.14
CA HIS A 45 -15.28 1.25 5.35
C HIS A 45 -15.08 2.75 5.04
N ILE A 46 -16.17 3.48 4.75
CA ILE A 46 -16.13 4.92 4.47
C ILE A 46 -15.62 5.70 5.68
N GLN A 47 -16.06 5.36 6.90
CA GLN A 47 -15.66 6.02 8.13
C GLN A 47 -14.18 5.77 8.45
N LEU A 48 -13.71 4.53 8.30
CA LEU A 48 -12.29 4.20 8.47
C LEU A 48 -11.42 4.92 7.43
N LYS A 49 -11.87 5.02 6.19
CA LYS A 49 -11.16 5.74 5.13
C LYS A 49 -11.04 7.23 5.44
N VAL A 50 -12.10 7.85 5.96
CA VAL A 50 -12.06 9.26 6.40
C VAL A 50 -11.12 9.42 7.58
N LEU A 51 -11.22 8.57 8.61
CA LEU A 51 -10.32 8.59 9.76
C LEU A 51 -8.86 8.52 9.33
N MET A 52 -8.50 7.56 8.49
CA MET A 52 -7.11 7.34 8.05
C MET A 52 -6.53 8.47 7.20
N ARG A 53 -7.39 9.24 6.53
CA ARG A 53 -6.95 10.37 5.68
C ARG A 53 -6.86 11.68 6.43
N THR A 54 -7.65 11.84 7.49
CA THR A 54 -7.80 13.09 8.24
C THR A 54 -7.02 13.10 9.56
N THR A 55 -6.63 11.92 10.06
CA THR A 55 -5.97 11.79 11.37
C THR A 55 -4.47 11.57 11.17
N SER A 56 -3.63 12.46 11.70
CA SER A 56 -2.18 12.22 11.74
C SER A 56 -1.83 11.30 12.92
N ILE A 57 -1.78 10.00 12.66
CA ILE A 57 -1.36 9.01 13.67
C ILE A 57 0.17 9.02 13.75
N GLY A 58 0.72 9.45 14.89
CA GLY A 58 2.16 9.47 15.15
C GLY A 58 2.82 8.10 15.01
N LEU A 59 4.16 8.07 14.94
CA LEU A 59 4.91 6.81 14.87
C LEU A 59 4.71 5.94 16.11
N ASP A 60 4.69 6.56 17.28
CA ASP A 60 4.59 5.90 18.59
C ASP A 60 3.16 5.72 19.10
N ASP A 61 2.17 6.16 18.31
CA ASP A 61 0.77 6.12 18.71
C ASP A 61 0.28 4.65 18.80
N PRO A 62 -0.21 4.20 19.98
CA PRO A 62 -0.68 2.83 20.16
C PRO A 62 -1.84 2.46 19.22
N LEU A 63 -2.60 3.45 18.73
CA LEU A 63 -3.66 3.24 17.76
C LEU A 63 -3.13 2.59 16.48
N ARG A 64 -1.90 2.89 16.07
CA ARG A 64 -1.27 2.29 14.88
C ARG A 64 -1.22 0.77 14.96
N LYS A 65 -0.90 0.23 16.14
CA LYS A 65 -0.87 -1.23 16.38
C LYS A 65 -2.27 -1.82 16.18
N ILE A 66 -3.27 -1.25 16.84
CA ILE A 66 -4.64 -1.76 16.76
C ILE A 66 -5.15 -1.69 15.32
N LEU A 67 -4.84 -0.58 14.65
CA LEU A 67 -5.38 -0.25 13.35
C LEU A 67 -4.79 -1.09 12.23
N TRP A 68 -3.47 -1.29 12.18
CA TRP A 68 -2.85 -2.07 11.10
C TRP A 68 -3.29 -3.53 11.15
N LEU A 69 -3.27 -4.13 12.34
CA LEU A 69 -3.72 -5.50 12.55
C LEU A 69 -5.22 -5.66 12.23
N GLY A 70 -6.06 -4.75 12.72
CA GLY A 70 -7.50 -4.77 12.45
C GLY A 70 -7.85 -4.57 10.98
N LEU A 71 -7.16 -3.66 10.26
CA LEU A 71 -7.40 -3.43 8.84
C LEU A 71 -6.96 -4.61 7.98
N SER A 72 -5.79 -5.20 8.26
CA SER A 72 -5.29 -6.35 7.48
C SER A 72 -6.20 -7.57 7.62
N LEU A 73 -6.71 -7.84 8.81
CA LEU A 73 -7.52 -9.03 9.10
C LEU A 73 -9.02 -8.84 8.80
N ARG A 74 -9.45 -7.61 8.49
CA ARG A 74 -10.88 -7.27 8.38
C ARG A 74 -11.63 -8.13 7.37
N ASN A 75 -11.03 -8.31 6.18
CA ASN A 75 -11.69 -8.95 5.06
C ASN A 75 -11.34 -10.43 4.93
N ASN A 76 -10.22 -10.87 5.54
CA ASN A 76 -9.76 -12.25 5.48
C ASN A 76 -9.24 -12.65 6.87
N ALA A 77 -10.11 -13.26 7.67
CA ALA A 77 -9.67 -13.89 8.91
C ALA A 77 -8.77 -15.09 8.56
N VAL A 78 -7.54 -15.07 9.09
CA VAL A 78 -6.55 -16.13 8.88
C VAL A 78 -6.28 -16.82 10.22
N ASN A 79 -6.49 -18.13 10.25
CA ASN A 79 -6.03 -18.99 11.33
C ASN A 79 -4.51 -19.13 11.22
N ALA A 80 -3.82 -18.97 12.35
CA ALA A 80 -2.35 -19.09 12.38
C ALA A 80 -1.88 -20.53 12.60
N ASP A 81 -2.78 -21.51 12.46
CA ASP A 81 -2.49 -22.90 12.82
C ASP A 81 -1.40 -23.52 11.92
N ASP A 82 -1.30 -23.03 10.66
CA ASP A 82 -0.26 -23.42 9.69
C ASP A 82 1.08 -22.69 9.90
N PHE A 83 1.14 -21.77 10.87
CA PHE A 83 2.31 -20.96 11.09
C PHE A 83 3.29 -21.66 12.05
N ASP A 84 4.46 -22.07 11.54
CA ASP A 84 5.48 -22.67 12.38
C ASP A 84 6.07 -21.63 13.35
N THR A 85 5.58 -21.66 14.58
CA THR A 85 6.00 -20.79 15.69
C THR A 85 7.41 -21.07 16.20
N GLN A 86 8.12 -22.08 15.68
CA GLN A 86 9.49 -22.41 16.08
C GLN A 86 10.54 -21.45 15.49
N PHE A 87 10.28 -20.14 15.57
CA PHE A 87 11.16 -19.07 15.06
C PHE A 87 12.62 -19.18 15.48
N ASP A 88 12.85 -19.56 16.74
CA ASP A 88 14.18 -19.61 17.33
C ASP A 88 14.91 -20.94 16.99
N MET A 89 14.17 -21.97 16.54
CA MET A 89 14.74 -23.28 16.15
C MET A 89 14.90 -23.43 14.63
N LEU A 90 14.08 -22.73 13.84
CA LEU A 90 14.20 -22.67 12.39
C LEU A 90 15.44 -21.86 11.99
N ALA A 91 16.52 -22.57 11.66
CA ALA A 91 17.70 -21.98 11.04
C ALA A 91 17.43 -21.64 9.57
N VAL A 92 16.66 -20.57 9.31
CA VAL A 92 16.44 -20.06 7.96
C VAL A 92 17.71 -19.38 7.48
N ASN A 93 18.54 -20.14 6.76
CA ASN A 93 19.84 -19.69 6.26
C ASN A 93 19.76 -19.07 4.85
N LYS A 94 18.59 -19.13 4.20
CA LYS A 94 18.37 -18.64 2.84
C LYS A 94 16.99 -17.98 2.71
N LEU A 95 16.94 -16.83 2.05
CA LEU A 95 15.68 -16.19 1.68
C LEU A 95 15.03 -16.90 0.48
N PRO A 96 13.68 -16.95 0.41
CA PRO A 96 12.98 -17.48 -0.76
C PRO A 96 13.33 -16.74 -2.06
N GLU A 97 13.21 -17.44 -3.19
CA GLU A 97 13.62 -16.91 -4.51
C GLU A 97 12.77 -15.73 -5.00
N PHE A 98 11.54 -15.59 -4.51
CA PHE A 98 10.69 -14.45 -4.86
C PHE A 98 11.17 -13.13 -4.25
N VAL A 99 12.09 -13.17 -3.27
CA VAL A 99 12.64 -11.99 -2.62
C VAL A 99 13.68 -11.35 -3.54
N ASP A 100 13.52 -10.05 -3.78
CA ASP A 100 14.54 -9.24 -4.47
C ASP A 100 15.58 -8.75 -3.44
N PRO A 101 16.86 -9.18 -3.53
CA PRO A 101 17.91 -8.74 -2.62
C PRO A 101 18.09 -7.22 -2.59
N ILE A 102 17.88 -6.54 -3.72
CA ILE A 102 18.04 -5.09 -3.85
C ILE A 102 16.89 -4.35 -3.16
N ALA A 103 15.71 -4.98 -3.09
CA ALA A 103 14.53 -4.44 -2.42
C ALA A 103 14.53 -4.66 -0.90
N THR A 104 15.49 -5.40 -0.35
CA THR A 104 15.50 -5.73 1.09
C THR A 104 15.75 -4.47 1.92
N ARG A 105 14.76 -4.09 2.75
CA ARG A 105 14.86 -2.97 3.70
C ARG A 105 14.53 -3.46 5.10
N PHE A 106 15.48 -3.27 6.01
CA PHE A 106 15.38 -3.69 7.40
C PHE A 106 14.92 -2.58 8.35
N PHE A 107 14.88 -1.33 7.88
CA PHE A 107 14.61 -0.15 8.71
C PHE A 107 15.46 -0.17 10.00
N TYR A 108 14.83 -0.12 11.18
CA TYR A 108 15.49 -0.15 12.48
C TYR A 108 15.38 -1.53 13.18
N LEU A 109 15.13 -2.61 12.43
CA LEU A 109 15.04 -3.94 13.02
C LEU A 109 16.39 -4.42 13.55
N ASN A 110 16.38 -4.93 14.78
CA ASN A 110 17.54 -5.60 15.36
C ASN A 110 17.78 -6.99 14.73
N SER A 111 18.92 -7.60 15.04
CA SER A 111 19.32 -8.90 14.47
C SER A 111 18.28 -10.01 14.69
N LYS A 112 17.63 -10.06 15.86
CA LYS A 112 16.58 -11.04 16.17
C LYS A 112 15.37 -10.85 15.25
N SER A 113 14.86 -9.61 15.14
CA SER A 113 13.72 -9.32 14.28
C SER A 113 14.01 -9.55 12.79
N ARG A 114 15.25 -9.34 12.34
CA ARG A 114 15.65 -9.69 10.96
C ARG A 114 15.57 -11.19 10.69
N LYS A 115 15.86 -12.04 11.68
CA LYS A 115 15.63 -13.50 11.57
C LYS A 115 14.14 -13.80 11.44
N HIS A 116 13.28 -13.13 12.23
CA HIS A 116 11.83 -13.29 12.09
C HIS A 116 11.33 -12.92 10.69
N VAL A 117 11.89 -11.88 10.03
CA VAL A 117 11.55 -11.56 8.63
C VAL A 117 11.83 -12.76 7.73
N ALA A 118 13.04 -13.34 7.81
CA ALA A 118 13.41 -14.49 7.00
C ALA A 118 12.50 -15.70 7.26
N THR A 119 12.19 -15.99 8.52
CA THR A 119 11.30 -17.09 8.91
C THR A 119 9.87 -16.91 8.39
N ILE A 120 9.31 -15.70 8.49
CA ILE A 120 7.97 -15.39 7.96
C ILE A 120 7.95 -15.62 6.44
N LEU A 121 8.92 -15.08 5.72
CA LEU A 121 8.99 -15.23 4.26
C LEU A 121 9.18 -16.70 3.85
N TRP A 122 9.99 -17.45 4.60
CA TRP A 122 10.18 -18.88 4.39
C TRP A 122 8.88 -19.67 4.55
N ASN A 123 8.13 -19.43 5.64
CA ASN A 123 6.82 -20.07 5.85
C ASN A 123 5.84 -19.73 4.72
N LEU A 124 5.79 -18.46 4.30
CA LEU A 124 4.97 -18.05 3.15
C LEU A 124 5.34 -18.80 1.86
N SER A 125 6.62 -19.11 1.64
CA SER A 125 7.06 -19.88 0.47
C SER A 125 6.60 -21.34 0.47
N GLN A 126 6.31 -21.90 1.66
CA GLN A 126 5.80 -23.27 1.78
C GLN A 126 4.30 -23.35 1.48
N CYS A 127 3.55 -22.29 1.80
CA CYS A 127 2.09 -22.27 1.70
C CYS A 127 1.57 -21.60 0.43
N MET A 128 2.40 -20.83 -0.30
CA MET A 128 1.95 -20.01 -1.43
C MET A 128 2.95 -20.03 -2.58
N TYR A 129 2.44 -20.18 -3.80
CA TYR A 129 3.26 -20.10 -5.01
C TYR A 129 3.52 -18.64 -5.39
N MET A 130 4.73 -18.16 -5.07
CA MET A 130 5.17 -16.80 -5.38
C MET A 130 6.46 -16.87 -6.21
N THR A 131 6.51 -16.10 -7.29
CA THR A 131 7.66 -16.09 -8.20
C THR A 131 8.46 -14.80 -8.12
N PHE A 132 7.81 -13.70 -7.71
CA PHE A 132 8.45 -12.40 -7.60
C PHE A 132 7.62 -11.45 -6.74
N ALA A 133 8.11 -11.10 -5.55
CA ALA A 133 7.36 -10.28 -4.58
C ALA A 133 8.30 -9.33 -3.79
N PRO A 134 8.90 -8.32 -4.46
CA PRO A 134 9.91 -7.43 -3.86
C PRO A 134 9.38 -6.60 -2.69
N LEU A 135 8.05 -6.42 -2.60
CA LEU A 135 7.40 -5.67 -1.53
C LEU A 135 7.23 -6.46 -0.23
N LEU A 136 7.29 -7.79 -0.26
CA LEU A 136 7.04 -8.59 0.93
C LEU A 136 8.11 -8.36 2.00
N TYR A 137 9.37 -8.30 1.60
CA TYR A 137 10.47 -8.09 2.54
C TYR A 137 10.34 -6.77 3.34
N PRO A 138 10.24 -5.60 2.69
CA PRO A 138 10.07 -4.34 3.42
C PRO A 138 8.73 -4.29 4.16
N LEU A 139 7.65 -4.88 3.64
CA LEU A 139 6.36 -4.88 4.32
C LEU A 139 6.38 -5.69 5.63
N VAL A 140 6.93 -6.90 5.59
CA VAL A 140 7.13 -7.73 6.80
C VAL A 140 8.02 -6.99 7.81
N SER A 141 9.10 -6.37 7.32
CA SER A 141 10.03 -5.62 8.17
C SER A 141 9.35 -4.44 8.86
N LEU A 142 8.46 -3.73 8.14
CA LEU A 142 7.66 -2.64 8.70
C LEU A 142 6.70 -3.13 9.78
N PHE A 143 5.95 -4.20 9.51
CA PHE A 143 4.95 -4.71 10.46
C PHE A 143 5.60 -5.19 11.76
N LEU A 144 6.80 -5.77 11.69
CA LEU A 144 7.57 -6.22 12.86
C LEU A 144 8.03 -5.09 13.79
N HIS A 145 7.94 -3.82 13.38
CA HIS A 145 8.13 -2.70 14.31
C HIS A 145 6.98 -2.54 15.31
N PHE A 146 5.78 -3.01 14.94
CA PHE A 146 4.56 -2.74 15.69
C PHE A 146 3.95 -4.01 16.28
N HIS A 147 4.23 -5.16 15.69
CA HIS A 147 3.54 -6.42 15.96
C HIS A 147 4.48 -7.60 16.21
N PRO A 148 4.05 -8.56 17.04
CA PRO A 148 4.78 -9.81 17.19
C PRO A 148 4.73 -10.63 15.88
N PRO A 149 5.73 -11.48 15.63
CA PRO A 149 5.87 -12.20 14.36
C PRO A 149 4.64 -12.99 13.89
N VAL A 150 3.89 -13.63 14.81
CA VAL A 150 2.67 -14.39 14.48
C VAL A 150 1.59 -13.48 13.89
N ASP A 151 1.36 -12.31 14.51
CA ASP A 151 0.39 -11.34 14.00
C ASP A 151 0.83 -10.77 12.66
N VAL A 152 2.13 -10.55 12.46
CA VAL A 152 2.67 -10.13 11.16
C VAL A 152 2.38 -11.17 10.09
N TYR A 153 2.65 -12.45 10.35
CA TYR A 153 2.33 -13.52 9.40
C TYR A 153 0.84 -13.52 9.03
N ARG A 154 -0.05 -13.47 10.03
CA ARG A 154 -1.51 -13.43 9.81
C ARG A 154 -1.93 -12.24 8.94
N CYS A 155 -1.40 -11.05 9.22
CA CYS A 155 -1.66 -9.86 8.41
C CYS A 155 -1.22 -10.05 6.96
N ILE A 156 -0.02 -10.59 6.74
CA ILE A 156 0.53 -10.76 5.39
C ILE A 156 -0.26 -11.81 4.61
N VAL A 157 -0.60 -12.94 5.22
CA VAL A 157 -1.47 -13.94 4.59
C VAL A 157 -2.83 -13.35 4.25
N ALA A 158 -3.45 -12.57 5.17
CA ALA A 158 -4.74 -11.94 4.93
C ALA A 158 -4.71 -10.94 3.75
N LEU A 159 -3.61 -10.20 3.60
CA LEU A 159 -3.40 -9.29 2.48
C LEU A 159 -3.14 -10.03 1.16
N LEU A 160 -2.42 -11.15 1.20
CA LEU A 160 -2.13 -11.98 0.03
C LEU A 160 -3.34 -12.78 -0.46
N MET A 161 -4.19 -13.25 0.45
CA MET A 161 -5.37 -14.06 0.16
C MET A 161 -6.64 -13.25 -0.10
N SER A 162 -6.52 -11.93 -0.16
CA SER A 162 -7.66 -11.03 -0.39
C SER A 162 -8.30 -11.25 -1.76
N ARG A 163 -9.59 -11.58 -1.74
CA ARG A 163 -10.41 -11.84 -2.94
C ARG A 163 -10.93 -10.57 -3.60
N GLU A 164 -11.19 -9.52 -2.82
CA GLU A 164 -11.79 -8.28 -3.31
C GLU A 164 -10.77 -7.33 -3.92
N LEU A 165 -9.59 -7.25 -3.31
CA LEU A 165 -8.53 -6.31 -3.68
C LEU A 165 -7.19 -7.02 -3.67
N ARG A 166 -6.39 -6.84 -4.73
CA ARG A 166 -5.00 -7.27 -4.76
C ARG A 166 -4.13 -6.19 -4.10
N PHE A 167 -3.65 -6.46 -2.89
CA PHE A 167 -2.78 -5.54 -2.16
C PHE A 167 -1.30 -5.70 -2.52
N ILE A 168 -0.86 -6.93 -2.82
CA ILE A 168 0.54 -7.28 -3.04
C ILE A 168 0.64 -8.08 -4.34
N GLY A 169 1.52 -7.67 -5.25
CA GLY A 169 1.85 -8.46 -6.45
C GLY A 169 2.82 -9.59 -6.09
N ILE A 170 2.55 -10.79 -6.58
CA ILE A 170 3.30 -12.02 -6.23
C ILE A 170 4.06 -12.64 -7.41
N ASN A 171 3.95 -12.03 -8.58
CA ASN A 171 4.65 -12.42 -9.79
C ASN A 171 5.07 -11.19 -10.61
N ARG A 172 5.94 -11.39 -11.60
CA ARG A 172 6.45 -10.30 -12.46
C ARG A 172 5.34 -9.64 -13.29
N LYS A 173 4.35 -10.41 -13.71
CA LYS A 173 3.22 -9.91 -14.52
C LYS A 173 2.39 -8.90 -13.72
N ASP A 174 2.12 -9.18 -12.45
CA ASP A 174 1.42 -8.27 -11.53
C ASP A 174 2.13 -6.91 -11.47
N ARG A 175 3.46 -6.93 -11.29
CA ARG A 175 4.29 -5.72 -11.25
C ARG A 175 4.22 -4.94 -12.56
N THR A 176 4.35 -5.62 -13.69
CA THR A 176 4.25 -4.97 -15.01
C THR A 176 2.87 -4.33 -15.21
N CYS A 177 1.79 -5.03 -14.83
CA CYS A 177 0.43 -4.49 -14.89
C CYS A 177 0.25 -3.26 -13.98
N ASP A 178 0.80 -3.27 -12.78
CA ASP A 178 0.76 -2.13 -11.85
C ASP A 178 1.54 -0.94 -12.40
N ALA A 179 2.75 -1.16 -12.93
CA ALA A 179 3.57 -0.10 -13.53
C ALA A 179 2.87 0.56 -14.73
N LEU A 180 2.29 -0.25 -15.63
CA LEU A 180 1.52 0.25 -16.77
C LEU A 180 0.28 1.04 -16.34
N SER A 181 -0.40 0.59 -15.28
CA SER A 181 -1.55 1.31 -14.72
C SER A 181 -1.13 2.68 -14.16
N LEU A 182 0.01 2.73 -13.43
CA LEU A 182 0.57 3.98 -12.92
C LEU A 182 0.99 4.94 -14.05
N ILE A 183 1.60 4.45 -15.13
CA ILE A 183 1.96 5.26 -16.29
C ILE A 183 0.71 5.87 -16.94
N ARG A 184 -0.34 5.06 -17.13
CA ARG A 184 -1.62 5.54 -17.70
C ARG A 184 -2.25 6.61 -16.82
N LEU A 185 -2.22 6.44 -15.51
CA LEU A 185 -2.71 7.44 -14.56
C LEU A 185 -1.83 8.71 -14.59
N ALA A 186 -0.52 8.58 -14.56
CA ALA A 186 0.40 9.71 -14.61
C ALA A 186 0.24 10.54 -15.90
N ASN A 187 0.00 9.88 -17.03
CA ASN A 187 -0.31 10.54 -18.30
C ASN A 187 -1.67 11.24 -18.25
N LYS A 188 -2.71 10.55 -17.75
CA LYS A 188 -4.07 11.10 -17.64
C LYS A 188 -4.12 12.37 -16.79
N PHE A 189 -3.35 12.41 -15.70
CA PHE A 189 -3.30 13.56 -14.79
C PHE A 189 -2.18 14.54 -15.10
N GLY A 190 -1.47 14.39 -16.21
CA GLY A 190 -0.43 15.33 -16.66
C GLY A 190 0.81 15.39 -15.76
N ILE A 191 0.99 14.42 -14.86
CA ILE A 191 2.16 14.29 -13.97
C ILE A 191 3.38 13.87 -14.80
N ALA A 192 3.15 12.97 -15.77
CA ALA A 192 4.12 12.67 -16.82
C ALA A 192 3.68 13.41 -18.09
N LYS A 193 4.14 14.65 -18.29
CA LYS A 193 4.03 15.26 -19.62
C LYS A 193 4.93 14.47 -20.57
N LEU A 194 4.34 13.58 -21.36
CA LEU A 194 4.91 13.03 -22.59
C LEU A 194 5.06 14.15 -23.64
N SER A 195 5.69 15.28 -23.30
CA SER A 195 5.98 16.31 -24.28
C SER A 195 7.09 15.80 -25.20
N LYS A 196 6.70 15.51 -26.44
CA LYS A 196 7.52 15.11 -27.59
C LYS A 196 8.00 13.65 -27.55
N ILE A 197 7.06 12.74 -27.83
CA ILE A 197 7.35 11.45 -28.47
C ILE A 197 7.78 11.74 -29.92
N GLY A 198 9.01 12.22 -30.10
CA GLY A 198 9.70 12.19 -31.38
C GLY A 198 10.53 10.91 -31.43
N SER A 199 10.31 10.08 -32.44
CA SER A 199 11.10 8.95 -33.03
C SER A 199 11.99 8.01 -32.17
N ASN A 200 12.29 8.30 -30.90
CA ASN A 200 13.06 7.48 -29.95
C ASN A 200 12.18 6.95 -28.78
N GLY A 201 10.85 6.90 -28.96
CA GLY A 201 9.86 6.64 -27.90
C GLY A 201 10.00 5.31 -27.16
N VAL A 202 10.59 4.28 -27.78
CA VAL A 202 10.68 2.93 -27.20
C VAL A 202 11.71 2.87 -26.05
N LYS A 203 12.85 3.55 -26.17
CA LYS A 203 13.88 3.58 -25.11
C LYS A 203 13.44 4.42 -23.89
N LYS A 204 12.75 5.53 -24.12
CA LYS A 204 12.19 6.36 -23.03
C LYS A 204 10.98 5.73 -22.36
N LEU A 205 10.20 4.89 -23.06
CA LEU A 205 9.19 4.05 -22.41
C LEU A 205 9.85 3.09 -21.44
N GLN A 206 10.92 2.41 -21.84
CA GLN A 206 11.70 1.54 -20.94
C GLN A 206 12.24 2.28 -19.71
N ASP A 207 12.75 3.51 -19.86
CA ASP A 207 13.24 4.32 -18.73
C ASP A 207 12.10 4.76 -17.80
N SER A 208 10.94 5.12 -18.36
CA SER A 208 9.75 5.42 -17.57
C SER A 208 9.22 4.17 -16.88
N ASP A 209 9.14 3.04 -17.58
CA ASP A 209 8.71 1.74 -17.05
C ASP A 209 9.62 1.34 -15.88
N ALA A 210 10.93 1.55 -16.01
CA ALA A 210 11.90 1.35 -14.94
C ALA A 210 11.66 2.31 -13.76
N ALA A 211 11.44 3.60 -14.00
CA ALA A 211 11.14 4.57 -12.94
C ALA A 211 9.82 4.30 -12.20
N PHE A 212 8.77 3.86 -12.90
CA PHE A 212 7.48 3.48 -12.32
C PHE A 212 7.57 2.11 -11.61
N ALA A 213 8.35 1.17 -12.15
CA ALA A 213 8.65 -0.10 -11.49
C ALA A 213 9.46 0.10 -10.21
N ASP A 214 10.40 1.05 -10.20
CA ASP A 214 11.13 1.50 -9.01
C ASP A 214 10.22 2.27 -8.07
N TRP A 215 9.26 3.04 -8.58
CA TRP A 215 8.32 3.78 -7.74
C TRP A 215 7.45 2.85 -6.89
N ILE A 216 6.97 1.75 -7.48
CA ILE A 216 6.28 0.67 -6.76
C ILE A 216 7.20 0.10 -5.67
N GLN A 217 8.49 -0.06 -5.95
CA GLN A 217 9.48 -0.61 -5.03
C GLN A 217 9.91 0.36 -3.91
N CYS A 218 9.90 1.68 -4.17
CA CYS A 218 10.59 2.68 -3.34
C CYS A 218 9.67 3.59 -2.52
N LYS A 219 8.38 3.77 -2.85
CA LYS A 219 7.52 4.79 -2.17
C LYS A 219 6.41 4.27 -1.26
N CYS A 220 6.37 2.97 -0.92
CA CYS A 220 5.58 2.54 0.24
C CYS A 220 6.06 3.15 1.58
N PHE A 221 7.18 3.91 1.60
CA PHE A 221 7.85 4.32 2.84
C PHE A 221 8.34 5.78 2.88
N VAL A 222 8.07 6.60 1.87
CA VAL A 222 8.51 8.02 1.85
C VAL A 222 7.34 8.94 2.19
N TYR A 223 6.89 8.87 3.44
CA TYR A 223 6.23 9.97 4.13
C TYR A 223 6.71 9.97 5.58
N LYS A 224 7.68 10.87 5.86
CA LYS A 224 8.20 11.31 7.17
C LYS A 224 8.22 10.24 8.28
N ILE A 225 9.38 9.59 8.42
CA ILE A 225 9.94 9.35 9.75
C ILE A 225 10.32 10.72 10.33
#